data_AF-A0A2V6BPW6-F1
#
_entry.id   AF-A0A2V6BPW6-F1
#
_cell.length_a   1.000
_cell.length_b   1.000
_cell.length_c   1.000
_cell.angle_alpha   90.00
_cell.angle_beta   90.00
_cell.angle_gamma   90.00
#
_symmetry.space_group_name_H-M   'P 1'
#
loop_
_entity.id
_entity.type
_entity.pdbx_description
1 polymer ?
#
loop_
_entity_poly.entity_id
_entity_poly.type
_entity_poly.pdbx_seq_one_letter_code
_entity_poly.pdbx_strand_id
1 'polypeptide(L)'
;MPMRLNRFLASAGIASRRGADELIAGGHVTVNGKPCRDFHFQPAPTDYVKVDGRLVHQRTPLYVLLNKPAGFVCTRRDPNTRDTIYDLLPLKFSSLAYVGRLDAQSEGLLVLTNDGDFAQRLTHPRFKVEKEYEVVLDRAATADLAQRLLRGVLLDGKRARAKHVQQISPTRFCIVLEQGINRQIRRMLECFGFHAKKLTRVRLGNLILHDLPRGKWRPLSVQEVGVISSKTASSTRAERSRRGNLKGRRDRLEQLCTELVARNPALLVNIRETDLSNLEQTMQLAALLTKEPIDFLINNAGVGDHGSFATADPIHVNEQVLVNVLALTALARALLPRMIAQKRGAILNVSSSAGFLPLPGIAAYAATKAYVTSFSEAIRAETRGCGITVTALCPGPVDTEFAEVADRESRGKKPRSGLMHVAVEKVAQAGLSAIEQDKALIIPGFAMKITMAITRGLPLSAIRVALRFISYN
;
A
#
# COMPACT_ATOMS: atom_id res chain seq x y z
N MET A 1 13.47 6.64 15.10
CA MET A 1 14.68 7.44 14.76
C MET A 1 14.83 8.53 15.81
N PRO A 2 16.06 8.88 16.17
CA PRO A 2 16.29 9.94 17.15
C PRO A 2 15.86 11.29 16.55
N MET A 3 15.18 12.11 17.36
CA MET A 3 14.47 13.32 16.92
C MET A 3 15.02 14.53 17.69
N ARG A 4 15.38 15.62 17.00
CA ARG A 4 15.83 16.86 17.67
C ARG A 4 14.75 17.40 18.61
N LEU A 5 15.17 17.96 19.74
CA LEU A 5 14.29 18.49 20.79
C LEU A 5 13.27 19.51 20.25
N ASN A 6 13.68 20.44 19.39
CA ASN A 6 12.76 21.41 18.78
C ASN A 6 11.65 20.76 17.93
N ARG A 7 11.97 19.65 17.28
CA ARG A 7 11.05 18.86 16.47
C ARG A 7 10.13 18.03 17.35
N PHE A 8 10.64 17.49 18.46
CA PHE A 8 9.85 16.80 19.48
C PHE A 8 8.79 17.73 20.09
N LEU A 9 9.18 18.94 20.49
CA LEU A 9 8.26 19.93 21.04
C LEU A 9 7.20 20.37 20.02
N ALA A 10 7.60 20.50 18.75
CA ALA A 10 6.68 20.85 17.68
C ALA A 10 5.67 19.74 17.36
N SER A 11 6.08 18.47 17.33
CA SER A 11 5.16 17.34 17.09
C SER A 11 4.22 17.09 18.28
N ALA A 12 4.65 17.41 19.50
CA ALA A 12 3.82 17.43 20.71
C ALA A 12 2.82 18.61 20.73
N GLY A 13 2.91 19.54 19.78
CA GLY A 13 2.00 20.68 19.67
C GLY A 13 2.26 21.81 20.66
N ILE A 14 3.46 21.89 21.24
CA ILE A 14 3.85 22.93 22.19
C ILE A 14 4.09 24.27 21.49
N ALA A 15 4.85 24.26 20.40
CA ALA A 15 5.18 25.45 19.62
C ALA A 15 5.47 25.10 18.15
N SER A 16 5.68 26.11 17.30
CA SER A 16 6.33 25.88 16.00
C SER A 16 7.77 25.42 16.21
N ARG A 17 8.47 24.90 15.19
CA ARG A 17 9.90 24.56 15.36
C ARG A 17 10.75 25.75 15.80
N ARG A 18 10.48 26.94 15.24
CA ARG A 18 11.17 28.19 15.63
C ARG A 18 10.79 28.64 17.04
N GLY A 19 9.52 28.58 17.39
CA GLY A 19 9.08 28.87 18.77
C GLY A 19 9.64 27.86 19.77
N ALA A 20 9.84 26.60 19.37
CA ALA A 20 10.52 25.61 20.20
C ALA A 20 12.01 25.95 20.36
N ASP A 21 12.69 26.45 19.32
CA ASP A 21 14.05 26.97 19.44
C ASP A 21 14.12 28.17 20.40
N GLU A 22 13.14 29.07 20.38
CA GLU A 22 13.03 30.20 21.33
C GLU A 22 12.84 29.72 22.78
N LEU A 23 11.97 28.73 23.01
CA LEU A 23 11.77 28.12 24.33
C LEU A 23 13.04 27.44 24.86
N ILE A 24 13.76 26.72 23.98
CA ILE A 24 15.05 26.09 24.31
C ILE A 24 16.08 27.17 24.67
N ALA A 25 16.19 28.23 23.86
CA ALA A 25 17.10 29.34 24.10
C ALA A 25 16.82 30.06 25.43
N GLY A 26 15.54 30.29 25.74
CA GLY A 26 15.09 30.93 26.99
C GLY A 26 15.25 30.06 28.24
N GLY A 27 15.62 28.77 28.10
CA GLY A 27 15.78 27.86 29.24
C GLY A 27 14.45 27.36 29.82
N HIS A 28 13.35 27.48 29.09
CA HIS A 28 12.03 26.98 29.48
C HIS A 28 11.92 25.45 29.41
N VAL A 29 12.89 24.79 28.76
CA VAL A 29 12.88 23.35 28.51
C VAL A 29 13.84 22.64 29.44
N THR A 30 13.36 21.60 30.13
CA THR A 30 14.18 20.68 30.93
C THR A 30 14.07 19.26 30.38
N VAL A 31 15.17 18.52 30.42
CA VAL A 31 15.23 17.10 30.08
C VAL A 31 15.81 16.38 31.29
N ASN A 32 15.10 15.38 31.79
CA ASN A 32 15.50 14.62 32.96
C ASN A 32 15.80 15.50 34.19
N GLY A 33 15.00 16.56 34.37
CA GLY A 33 15.14 17.53 35.47
C GLY A 33 16.24 18.58 35.29
N LYS A 34 17.03 18.54 34.20
CA LYS A 34 18.10 19.52 33.93
C LYS A 34 17.70 20.47 32.79
N PRO A 35 17.97 21.78 32.90
CA PRO A 35 17.76 22.72 31.78
C PRO A 35 18.53 22.27 30.54
N CYS A 36 17.85 22.23 29.39
CA CYS A 36 18.43 21.85 28.11
C CYS A 36 18.39 23.04 27.16
N ARG A 37 19.57 23.56 26.81
CA ARG A 37 19.76 24.65 25.82
C ARG A 37 20.46 24.17 24.55
N ASP A 38 20.73 22.88 24.44
CA ASP A 38 21.35 22.29 23.26
C ASP A 38 20.32 22.09 22.15
N PHE A 39 20.41 22.90 21.11
CA PHE A 39 19.57 22.80 19.91
C PHE A 39 19.74 21.47 19.15
N HIS A 40 20.83 20.74 19.38
CA HIS A 40 21.17 19.49 18.71
C HIS A 40 20.72 18.27 19.50
N PHE A 41 20.31 18.46 20.76
CA PHE A 41 19.87 17.39 21.64
C PHE A 41 18.73 16.58 21.01
N GLN A 42 18.79 15.25 21.19
CA GLN A 42 17.81 14.30 20.68
C GLN A 42 17.33 13.43 21.83
N PRO A 43 16.11 13.67 22.37
CA PRO A 43 15.59 12.88 23.47
C PRO A 43 15.48 11.40 23.11
N ALA A 44 15.95 10.54 24.00
CA ALA A 44 15.70 9.11 23.96
C ALA A 44 14.26 8.81 24.38
N PRO A 45 13.70 7.63 24.02
CA PRO A 45 12.36 7.23 24.44
C PRO A 45 12.15 7.21 25.96
N THR A 46 13.23 7.06 26.73
CA THR A 46 13.23 7.05 28.20
C THR A 46 13.34 8.44 28.83
N ASP A 47 13.68 9.46 28.05
CA ASP A 47 13.85 10.82 28.56
C ASP A 47 12.49 11.47 28.80
N TYR A 48 12.36 12.18 29.92
CA TYR A 48 11.20 13.01 30.19
C TYR A 48 11.52 14.48 29.95
N VAL A 49 10.82 15.06 28.98
CA VAL A 49 10.95 16.47 28.58
C VAL A 49 9.84 17.28 29.24
N LYS A 50 10.20 18.37 29.93
CA LYS A 50 9.23 19.33 30.47
C LYS A 50 9.43 20.72 29.86
N VAL A 51 8.34 21.44 29.67
CA VAL A 51 8.34 22.87 29.32
C VAL A 51 7.62 23.61 30.43
N ASP A 52 8.27 24.61 31.03
CA ASP A 52 7.77 25.37 32.19
C ASP A 52 7.25 24.45 33.31
N GLY A 53 8.02 23.38 33.60
CA GLY A 53 7.70 22.40 34.63
C GLY A 53 6.64 21.36 34.26
N ARG A 54 5.95 21.49 33.12
CA ARG A 54 4.90 20.56 32.66
C ARG A 54 5.47 19.49 31.74
N LEU A 55 5.13 18.22 32.01
CA LEU A 55 5.57 17.09 31.20
C LEU A 55 4.97 17.14 29.79
N VAL A 56 5.84 16.99 28.78
CA VAL A 56 5.46 16.99 27.37
C VAL A 56 5.29 15.56 26.90
N HIS A 57 4.06 15.21 26.52
CA HIS A 57 3.74 13.93 25.89
C HIS A 57 3.72 14.06 24.37
N GLN A 58 4.27 13.07 23.66
CA GLN A 58 4.08 12.97 22.23
C GLN A 58 2.59 12.72 21.94
N ARG A 59 2.06 13.47 20.96
CA ARG A 59 0.71 13.25 20.46
C ARG A 59 0.72 12.15 19.42
N THR A 60 -0.35 11.37 19.36
CA THR A 60 -0.59 10.42 18.28
C THR A 60 -0.53 11.14 16.92
N PRO A 61 0.10 10.55 15.89
CA PRO A 61 0.09 11.11 14.55
C PRO A 61 -1.35 11.27 14.03
N LEU A 62 -1.64 12.45 13.49
CA LEU A 62 -2.91 12.79 12.86
C LEU A 62 -2.66 13.19 11.42
N TYR A 63 -3.49 12.69 10.51
CA TYR A 63 -3.39 12.96 9.08
C TYR A 63 -4.76 13.35 8.56
N VAL A 64 -4.91 14.58 8.08
CA VAL A 64 -6.19 15.15 7.66
C VAL A 64 -6.08 15.61 6.21
N LEU A 65 -7.03 15.23 5.38
CA LEU A 65 -7.22 15.76 4.03
C LEU A 65 -8.36 16.78 4.08
N LEU A 66 -8.08 17.99 3.61
CA LEU A 66 -9.02 19.09 3.47
C LEU A 66 -9.25 19.37 1.98
N ASN A 67 -10.51 19.46 1.56
CA ASN A 67 -10.84 20.08 0.29
C ASN A 67 -10.91 21.59 0.49
N LYS A 68 -9.78 22.28 0.27
CA LYS A 68 -9.66 23.71 0.50
C LYS A 68 -10.51 24.50 -0.53
N PRO A 69 -11.43 25.39 -0.11
CA PRO A 69 -12.11 26.32 -1.00
C PRO A 69 -11.23 27.53 -1.36
N ALA A 70 -11.61 28.24 -2.43
CA ALA A 70 -11.00 29.53 -2.78
C ALA A 70 -11.30 30.58 -1.69
N GLY A 71 -10.44 31.60 -1.57
CA GLY A 71 -10.54 32.66 -0.57
C GLY A 71 -9.71 32.40 0.70
N PHE A 72 -9.53 31.14 1.10
CA PHE A 72 -8.82 30.80 2.34
C PHE A 72 -7.30 30.75 2.17
N VAL A 73 -6.53 31.22 3.15
CA VAL A 73 -5.05 31.25 3.10
C VAL A 73 -4.42 30.11 3.92
N CYS A 74 -3.36 29.49 3.40
CA CYS A 74 -2.58 28.47 4.12
C CYS A 74 -1.57 29.13 5.08
N THR A 75 -2.05 29.57 6.24
CA THR A 75 -1.24 30.19 7.31
C THR A 75 -1.87 29.89 8.68
N ARG A 76 -1.04 29.82 9.74
CA ARG A 76 -1.52 29.59 11.12
C ARG A 76 -1.98 30.88 11.81
N ARG A 77 -1.32 31.99 11.49
CA ARG A 77 -1.67 33.34 11.91
C ARG A 77 -1.22 34.29 10.82
N ASP A 78 -2.13 35.13 10.38
CA ASP A 78 -1.82 36.25 9.52
C ASP A 78 -2.62 37.44 10.04
N PRO A 79 -1.95 38.48 10.59
CA PRO A 79 -2.63 39.66 11.11
C PRO A 79 -3.50 40.38 10.08
N ASN A 80 -3.23 40.16 8.78
CA ASN A 80 -3.87 40.85 7.67
C ASN A 80 -4.95 40.00 6.96
N THR A 81 -5.19 38.77 7.40
CA THR A 81 -6.16 37.85 6.77
C THR A 81 -7.18 37.36 7.80
N ARG A 82 -8.46 37.41 7.45
CA ARG A 82 -9.56 36.91 8.30
C ARG A 82 -9.89 35.43 8.09
N ASP A 83 -9.63 34.88 6.89
CA ASP A 83 -10.06 33.54 6.50
C ASP A 83 -8.88 32.60 6.21
N THR A 84 -8.52 31.78 7.19
CA THR A 84 -7.45 30.78 7.12
C THR A 84 -8.01 29.37 6.98
N ILE A 85 -7.21 28.45 6.44
CA ILE A 85 -7.62 27.02 6.34
C ILE A 85 -8.00 26.40 7.69
N TYR A 86 -7.60 26.99 8.81
CA TYR A 86 -7.92 26.49 10.15
C TYR A 86 -9.34 26.86 10.60
N ASP A 87 -9.94 27.91 10.02
CA ASP A 87 -11.34 28.28 10.28
C ASP A 87 -12.33 27.25 9.69
N LEU A 88 -11.85 26.40 8.78
CA LEU A 88 -12.58 25.27 8.20
C LEU A 88 -12.46 23.97 9.01
N LEU A 89 -11.64 23.95 10.05
CA LEU A 89 -11.27 22.75 10.80
C LEU A 89 -11.69 22.86 12.27
N PRO A 90 -11.97 21.73 12.95
CA PRO A 90 -12.17 21.72 14.40
C PRO A 90 -11.00 22.37 15.14
N LEU A 91 -11.29 23.08 16.23
CA LEU A 91 -10.28 23.78 17.07
C LEU A 91 -9.10 22.89 17.46
N LYS A 92 -9.34 21.59 17.70
CA LYS A 92 -8.30 20.59 18.02
C LYS A 92 -7.24 20.38 16.92
N PHE A 93 -7.49 20.84 15.69
CA PHE A 93 -6.58 20.75 14.55
C PHE A 93 -5.80 22.04 14.27
N SER A 94 -6.05 23.11 15.04
CA SER A 94 -5.34 24.41 14.93
C SER A 94 -3.81 24.28 15.01
N SER A 95 -3.31 23.24 15.68
CA SER A 95 -1.88 22.97 15.82
C SER A 95 -1.28 22.09 14.70
N LEU A 96 -2.07 21.52 13.79
CA LEU A 96 -1.56 20.69 12.70
C LEU A 96 -0.76 21.55 11.71
N ALA A 97 0.29 21.02 11.09
CA ALA A 97 1.01 21.69 10.01
C ALA A 97 0.36 21.36 8.66
N TYR A 98 0.16 22.35 7.81
CA TYR A 98 -0.24 22.11 6.42
C TYR A 98 0.94 21.62 5.57
N VAL A 99 0.66 20.68 4.66
CA VAL A 99 1.64 19.99 3.82
C VAL A 99 1.67 20.65 2.45
N GLY A 100 2.67 21.50 2.26
CA GLY A 100 2.73 22.39 1.09
C GLY A 100 1.67 23.48 1.18
N ARG A 101 1.60 24.35 0.18
CA ARG A 101 0.63 25.46 0.15
C ARG A 101 -0.19 25.43 -1.12
N LEU A 102 -1.44 25.84 -1.01
CA LEU A 102 -2.26 26.29 -2.13
C LEU A 102 -2.43 27.81 -1.97
N ASP A 103 -2.38 28.53 -3.09
CA ASP A 103 -2.68 29.97 -3.10
C ASP A 103 -4.12 30.22 -2.64
N ALA A 104 -4.43 31.45 -2.21
CA ALA A 104 -5.75 31.81 -1.71
C ALA A 104 -6.87 31.42 -2.69
N GLN A 105 -6.69 31.73 -3.97
CA GLN A 105 -7.65 31.46 -5.06
C GLN A 105 -7.47 30.07 -5.71
N SER A 106 -6.63 29.21 -5.14
CA SER A 106 -6.48 27.82 -5.57
C SER A 106 -7.27 26.91 -4.64
N GLU A 107 -7.93 25.91 -5.21
CA GLU A 107 -8.84 24.99 -4.53
C GLU A 107 -8.28 23.57 -4.45
N GLY A 108 -8.94 22.72 -3.67
CA GLY A 108 -8.76 21.28 -3.71
C GLY A 108 -7.91 20.71 -2.58
N LEU A 109 -7.32 19.56 -2.85
CA LEU A 109 -6.66 18.69 -1.87
C LEU A 109 -5.54 19.43 -1.13
N LEU A 110 -5.66 19.59 0.17
CA LEU A 110 -4.60 20.02 1.09
C LEU A 110 -4.50 19.04 2.25
N VAL A 111 -3.28 18.67 2.64
CA VAL A 111 -3.06 17.75 3.77
C VAL A 111 -2.59 18.53 4.99
N LEU A 112 -3.02 18.14 6.17
CA LEU A 112 -2.55 18.65 7.46
C LEU A 112 -2.11 17.49 8.37
N THR A 113 -1.01 17.65 9.09
CA THR A 113 -0.48 16.63 10.00
C THR A 113 0.43 17.21 11.09
N ASN A 114 0.59 16.49 12.21
CA ASN A 114 1.65 16.71 13.20
C ASN A 114 2.88 15.80 12.98
N ASP A 115 2.84 14.93 11.96
CA ASP A 115 3.97 14.11 11.53
C ASP A 115 4.85 14.87 10.54
N GLY A 116 5.97 15.39 11.04
CA GLY A 116 6.92 16.14 10.22
C GLY A 116 7.60 15.30 9.13
N ASP A 117 7.78 13.97 9.32
CA ASP A 117 8.44 13.13 8.32
C ASP A 117 7.49 12.91 7.14
N PHE A 118 6.22 12.64 7.43
CA PHE A 118 5.16 12.56 6.44
C PHE A 118 5.04 13.87 5.64
N ALA A 119 4.98 15.02 6.33
CA ALA A 119 4.91 16.32 5.68
C ALA A 119 6.15 16.59 4.80
N GLN A 120 7.34 16.26 5.27
CA GLN A 120 8.57 16.45 4.50
C GLN A 120 8.59 15.57 3.23
N ARG A 121 8.10 14.33 3.31
CA ARG A 121 8.00 13.43 2.15
C ARG A 121 7.16 14.00 1.03
N LEU A 122 6.02 14.57 1.36
CA LEU A 122 5.10 15.14 0.36
C LEU A 122 5.56 16.48 -0.23
N THR A 123 6.40 17.22 0.50
CA THR A 123 6.80 18.59 0.12
C THR A 123 8.18 18.71 -0.49
N HIS A 124 9.14 17.88 -0.06
CA HIS A 124 10.54 18.12 -0.39
C HIS A 124 10.84 17.76 -1.86
N PRO A 125 11.47 18.66 -2.65
CA PRO A 125 11.67 18.48 -4.10
C PRO A 125 12.35 17.17 -4.50
N ARG A 126 13.27 16.64 -3.67
CA ARG A 126 13.97 15.36 -3.90
C ARG A 126 13.04 14.17 -4.14
N PHE A 127 11.85 14.19 -3.55
CA PHE A 127 10.89 13.08 -3.65
C PHE A 127 10.05 13.16 -4.92
N LYS A 128 10.08 14.28 -5.63
CA LYS A 128 9.35 14.50 -6.90
C LYS A 128 7.87 14.09 -6.84
N VAL A 129 7.24 14.29 -5.69
CA VAL A 129 5.83 13.91 -5.48
C VAL A 129 4.96 14.66 -6.47
N GLU A 130 4.24 13.90 -7.29
CA GLU A 130 3.35 14.41 -8.30
C GLU A 130 2.17 15.16 -7.68
N LYS A 131 1.77 16.24 -8.36
CA LYS A 131 0.63 17.07 -8.01
C LYS A 131 -0.19 17.25 -9.26
N GLU A 132 -1.42 16.77 -9.23
CA GLU A 132 -2.32 16.87 -10.36
C GLU A 132 -3.36 17.95 -10.11
N TYR A 133 -3.55 18.78 -11.12
CA TYR A 133 -4.49 19.87 -11.08
C TYR A 133 -5.43 19.80 -12.26
N GLU A 134 -6.69 20.06 -11.99
CA GLU A 134 -7.66 20.43 -13.02
C GLU A 134 -7.66 21.96 -13.16
N VAL A 135 -7.54 22.42 -14.40
CA VAL A 135 -7.48 23.83 -14.76
C VAL A 135 -8.64 24.20 -15.68
N VAL A 136 -9.32 25.30 -15.37
CA VAL A 136 -10.29 25.95 -16.24
C VAL A 136 -9.70 27.28 -16.71
N LEU A 137 -9.59 27.46 -18.02
CA LEU A 137 -9.04 28.65 -18.67
C LEU A 137 -10.07 29.76 -18.86
N ASP A 138 -9.59 30.98 -19.02
CA ASP A 138 -10.39 32.15 -19.36
C ASP A 138 -11.00 32.10 -20.76
N ARG A 139 -10.28 31.49 -21.70
CA ARG A 139 -10.64 31.30 -23.12
C ARG A 139 -10.22 29.92 -23.62
N ALA A 140 -10.63 29.56 -24.84
CA ALA A 140 -10.25 28.29 -25.44
C ALA A 140 -8.72 28.19 -25.62
N ALA A 141 -8.16 27.04 -25.26
CA ALA A 141 -6.76 26.71 -25.46
C ALA A 141 -6.43 26.65 -26.95
N THR A 142 -5.27 27.18 -27.31
CA THR A 142 -4.69 26.95 -28.64
C THR A 142 -4.16 25.52 -28.74
N ALA A 143 -4.09 24.98 -29.96
CA ALA A 143 -3.66 23.60 -30.21
C ALA A 143 -2.24 23.29 -29.68
N ASP A 144 -1.38 24.31 -29.55
CA ASP A 144 0.00 24.21 -29.09
C ASP A 144 0.18 24.37 -27.57
N LEU A 145 -0.84 24.79 -26.82
CA LEU A 145 -0.70 25.14 -25.40
C LEU A 145 -0.17 23.97 -24.56
N ALA A 146 -0.67 22.75 -24.77
CA ALA A 146 -0.20 21.57 -24.06
C ALA A 146 1.31 21.31 -24.30
N GLN A 147 1.75 21.42 -25.55
CA GLN A 147 3.16 21.25 -25.91
C GLN A 147 4.04 22.34 -25.30
N ARG A 148 3.56 23.58 -25.23
CA ARG A 148 4.27 24.69 -24.58
C ARG A 148 4.39 24.49 -23.08
N LEU A 149 3.34 24.01 -22.41
CA LEU A 149 3.38 23.66 -20.98
C LEU A 149 4.37 22.52 -20.69
N LEU A 150 4.47 21.51 -21.58
CA LEU A 150 5.45 20.42 -21.48
C LEU A 150 6.88 20.90 -21.71
N ARG A 151 7.11 21.78 -22.69
CA ARG A 151 8.44 22.40 -22.93
C ARG A 151 8.84 23.31 -21.76
N GLY A 152 7.88 23.98 -21.16
CA GLY A 152 8.04 24.85 -20.01
C GLY A 152 8.62 26.24 -20.34
N VAL A 153 8.70 27.08 -19.31
CA VAL A 153 9.24 28.45 -19.34
C VAL A 153 10.26 28.65 -18.21
N LEU A 154 11.08 29.68 -18.30
CA LEU A 154 12.00 30.05 -17.22
C LEU A 154 11.25 30.93 -16.20
N LEU A 155 11.10 30.46 -14.97
CA LEU A 155 10.55 31.20 -13.84
C LEU A 155 11.56 31.21 -12.69
N ASP A 156 11.94 32.40 -12.22
CA ASP A 156 12.91 32.58 -11.12
C ASP A 156 14.21 31.80 -11.34
N GLY A 157 14.74 31.83 -12.58
CA GLY A 157 15.95 31.11 -12.97
C GLY A 157 15.80 29.58 -13.04
N LYS A 158 14.60 29.03 -12.87
CA LYS A 158 14.31 27.59 -12.95
C LYS A 158 13.38 27.29 -14.11
N ARG A 159 13.64 26.20 -14.83
CA ARG A 159 12.74 25.75 -15.89
C ARG A 159 11.48 25.12 -15.28
N ALA A 160 10.38 25.86 -15.31
CA ALA A 160 9.06 25.46 -14.88
C ALA A 160 8.36 24.73 -16.03
N ARG A 161 8.09 23.44 -15.88
CA ARG A 161 7.42 22.63 -16.90
C ARG A 161 6.39 21.68 -16.31
N ALA A 162 5.42 21.30 -17.13
CA ALA A 162 4.53 20.19 -16.84
C ALA A 162 5.24 18.85 -17.05
N LYS A 163 4.88 17.84 -16.26
CA LYS A 163 5.23 16.43 -16.53
C LYS A 163 4.27 15.83 -17.56
N HIS A 164 2.98 16.12 -17.39
CA HIS A 164 1.91 15.62 -18.24
C HIS A 164 0.83 16.70 -18.36
N VAL A 165 0.21 16.79 -19.53
CA VAL A 165 -0.92 17.68 -19.81
C VAL A 165 -1.92 16.91 -20.66
N GLN A 166 -3.18 16.85 -20.22
CA GLN A 166 -4.27 16.23 -20.95
C GLN A 166 -5.40 17.22 -21.10
N GLN A 167 -5.72 17.58 -22.35
CA GLN A 167 -6.86 18.43 -22.63
C GLN A 167 -8.16 17.62 -22.49
N ILE A 168 -9.15 18.20 -21.81
CA ILE A 168 -10.47 17.60 -21.58
C ILE A 168 -11.52 18.28 -22.46
N SER A 169 -11.41 19.59 -22.63
CA SER A 169 -12.28 20.40 -23.48
C SER A 169 -11.51 21.64 -23.96
N PRO A 170 -12.09 22.50 -24.82
CA PRO A 170 -11.43 23.73 -25.25
C PRO A 170 -10.95 24.60 -24.07
N THR A 171 -11.64 24.62 -22.94
CA THR A 171 -11.30 25.47 -21.79
C THR A 171 -10.84 24.70 -20.56
N ARG A 172 -10.76 23.36 -20.61
CA ARG A 172 -10.38 22.52 -19.44
C ARG A 172 -9.27 21.54 -19.78
N PHE A 173 -8.32 21.40 -18.87
CA PHE A 173 -7.27 20.39 -18.96
C PHE A 173 -6.79 19.94 -17.57
N CYS A 174 -6.22 18.74 -17.52
CA CYS A 174 -5.45 18.24 -16.38
C CYS A 174 -3.96 18.47 -16.61
N ILE A 175 -3.24 18.84 -15.55
CA ILE A 175 -1.79 19.06 -15.56
C ILE A 175 -1.15 18.42 -14.33
N VAL A 176 -0.06 17.68 -14.57
CA VAL A 176 0.74 17.04 -13.52
C VAL A 176 2.07 17.77 -13.37
N LEU A 177 2.40 18.17 -12.14
CA LEU A 177 3.66 18.80 -11.77
C LEU A 177 4.42 17.95 -10.74
N GLU A 178 5.74 17.85 -10.89
CA GLU A 178 6.64 17.34 -9.83
C GLU A 178 7.28 18.50 -9.04
N GLN A 179 7.27 19.69 -9.61
CA GLN A 179 7.87 20.90 -9.06
C GLN A 179 6.90 21.63 -8.11
N GLY A 180 7.46 22.52 -7.28
CA GLY A 180 6.73 23.32 -6.31
C GLY A 180 7.09 24.81 -6.41
N ILE A 181 7.16 25.35 -7.64
CA ILE A 181 7.45 26.78 -7.86
C ILE A 181 6.23 27.62 -7.45
N ASN A 182 6.46 28.79 -6.86
CA ASN A 182 5.37 29.67 -6.42
C ASN A 182 4.47 30.03 -7.62
N ARG A 183 3.16 29.80 -7.47
CA ARG A 183 2.13 30.08 -8.49
C ARG A 183 2.46 29.49 -9.88
N GLN A 184 3.18 28.37 -9.94
CA GLN A 184 3.77 27.83 -11.17
C GLN A 184 2.80 27.76 -12.35
N ILE A 185 1.64 27.12 -12.18
CA ILE A 185 0.66 26.91 -13.27
C ILE A 185 0.16 28.26 -13.79
N ARG A 186 -0.20 29.17 -12.89
CA ARG A 186 -0.72 30.50 -13.25
C ARG A 186 0.32 31.29 -14.03
N ARG A 187 1.56 31.33 -13.54
CA ARG A 187 2.67 32.04 -14.19
C ARG A 187 3.03 31.45 -15.56
N MET A 188 3.04 30.12 -15.68
CA MET A 188 3.26 29.47 -16.98
C MET A 188 2.17 29.84 -17.99
N LEU A 189 0.90 29.88 -17.56
CA LEU A 189 -0.21 30.27 -18.42
C LEU A 189 -0.15 31.76 -18.80
N GLU A 190 0.19 32.63 -17.85
CA GLU A 190 0.35 34.08 -18.08
C GLU A 190 1.42 34.35 -19.15
N CYS A 191 2.56 33.65 -19.11
CA CYS A 191 3.60 33.73 -20.16
C CYS A 191 3.09 33.35 -21.55
N PHE A 192 2.00 32.60 -21.63
CA PHE A 192 1.40 32.15 -22.89
C PHE A 192 0.12 32.91 -23.26
N GLY A 193 -0.25 33.95 -22.49
CA GLY A 193 -1.44 34.78 -22.75
C GLY A 193 -2.75 34.18 -22.25
N PHE A 194 -2.70 33.25 -21.28
CA PHE A 194 -3.88 32.61 -20.69
C PHE A 194 -3.98 32.86 -19.19
N HIS A 195 -5.19 32.83 -18.65
CA HIS A 195 -5.44 32.93 -17.22
C HIS A 195 -6.26 31.75 -16.72
N ALA A 196 -5.87 31.17 -15.57
CA ALA A 196 -6.65 30.13 -14.92
C ALA A 196 -7.83 30.75 -14.13
N LYS A 197 -9.05 30.64 -14.68
CA LYS A 197 -10.32 30.97 -13.98
C LYS A 197 -10.50 30.12 -12.73
N LYS A 198 -10.19 28.82 -12.84
CA LYS A 198 -10.26 27.88 -11.72
C LYS A 198 -9.05 26.96 -11.75
N LEU A 199 -8.49 26.70 -10.57
CA LEU A 199 -7.35 25.82 -10.39
C LEU A 199 -7.61 24.93 -9.17
N THR A 200 -7.84 23.65 -9.41
CA THR A 200 -8.21 22.68 -8.35
C THR A 200 -7.16 21.58 -8.29
N ARG A 201 -6.49 21.41 -7.15
CA ARG A 201 -5.62 20.25 -6.94
C ARG A 201 -6.47 19.02 -6.65
N VAL A 202 -6.46 18.05 -7.54
CA VAL A 202 -7.27 16.83 -7.44
C VAL A 202 -6.47 15.63 -6.89
N ARG A 203 -5.14 15.68 -7.00
CA ARG A 203 -4.25 14.62 -6.49
C ARG A 203 -2.94 15.18 -5.93
N LEU A 204 -2.43 14.55 -4.87
CA LEU A 204 -1.10 14.77 -4.29
C LEU A 204 -0.45 13.41 -4.00
N GLY A 205 0.53 13.01 -4.81
CA GLY A 205 1.08 11.67 -4.78
C GLY A 205 -0.01 10.64 -5.05
N ASN A 206 -0.26 9.78 -4.05
CA ASN A 206 -1.29 8.75 -4.10
C ASN A 206 -2.58 9.15 -3.37
N LEU A 207 -2.67 10.39 -2.86
CA LEU A 207 -3.89 10.93 -2.27
C LEU A 207 -4.74 11.57 -3.35
N ILE A 208 -5.99 11.13 -3.43
CA ILE A 208 -6.99 11.62 -4.39
C ILE A 208 -8.11 12.32 -3.63
N LEU A 209 -8.61 13.43 -4.20
CA LEU A 209 -9.63 14.27 -3.57
C LEU A 209 -11.00 13.57 -3.51
N HIS A 210 -11.30 12.72 -4.51
CA HIS A 210 -12.58 12.04 -4.71
C HIS A 210 -13.77 13.03 -4.68
N ASP A 211 -14.84 12.65 -4.00
CA ASP A 211 -16.12 13.33 -3.89
C ASP A 211 -16.23 14.20 -2.61
N LEU A 212 -15.12 14.40 -1.87
CA LEU A 212 -15.11 15.21 -0.65
C LEU A 212 -15.61 16.63 -0.95
N PRO A 213 -16.71 17.10 -0.33
CA PRO A 213 -17.25 18.43 -0.63
C PRO A 213 -16.28 19.55 -0.24
N ARG A 214 -16.39 20.70 -0.93
CA ARG A 214 -15.57 21.89 -0.65
C ARG A 214 -15.73 22.35 0.80
N GLY A 215 -14.62 22.74 1.42
CA GLY A 215 -14.57 23.14 2.84
C GLY A 215 -14.66 21.97 3.82
N LYS A 216 -14.95 20.74 3.36
CA LYS A 216 -14.97 19.56 4.21
C LYS A 216 -13.61 18.91 4.27
N TRP A 217 -13.41 18.14 5.33
CA TRP A 217 -12.20 17.41 5.62
C TRP A 217 -12.55 15.98 6.04
N ARG A 218 -11.57 15.09 5.92
CA ARG A 218 -11.64 13.72 6.44
C ARG A 218 -10.27 13.28 6.98
N PRO A 219 -10.22 12.32 7.92
CA PRO A 219 -8.96 11.65 8.22
C PRO A 219 -8.47 10.86 6.99
N LEU A 220 -7.14 10.74 6.85
CA LEU A 220 -6.56 9.76 5.92
C LEU A 220 -6.71 8.35 6.50
N SER A 221 -6.98 7.39 5.63
CA SER A 221 -6.98 5.98 5.98
C SER A 221 -5.56 5.47 6.28
N VAL A 222 -5.47 4.36 7.01
CA VAL A 222 -4.18 3.70 7.31
C VAL A 222 -3.42 3.33 6.02
N GLN A 223 -4.14 2.93 4.97
CA GLN A 223 -3.57 2.62 3.66
C GLN A 223 -2.95 3.86 3.00
N GLU A 224 -3.70 4.97 2.94
CA GLU A 224 -3.22 6.25 2.40
C GLU A 224 -1.96 6.74 3.13
N VAL A 225 -1.92 6.59 4.46
CA VAL A 225 -0.75 6.94 5.27
C VAL A 225 0.42 6.00 5.00
N GLY A 226 0.19 4.68 4.98
CA GLY A 226 1.22 3.66 4.80
C GLY A 226 1.95 3.80 3.47
N VAL A 227 1.23 4.08 2.39
CA VAL A 227 1.79 4.28 1.06
C VAL A 227 2.78 5.45 1.02
N ILE A 228 2.50 6.55 1.73
CA ILE A 228 3.34 7.76 1.75
C ILE A 228 4.49 7.65 2.76
N SER A 229 4.24 6.99 3.90
CA SER A 229 5.22 6.79 4.97
C SER A 229 6.25 5.70 4.62
N SER A 230 5.89 4.76 3.75
CA SER A 230 6.84 3.83 3.14
C SER A 230 7.93 4.60 2.37
N LYS A 231 9.17 4.11 2.40
CA LYS A 231 10.33 4.76 1.79
C LYS A 231 10.18 4.92 0.27
N THR A 232 9.67 6.06 -0.18
CA THR A 232 9.76 6.46 -1.60
C THR A 232 10.58 7.74 -1.77
N ALA A 233 11.91 7.57 -1.62
CA ALA A 233 12.90 8.47 -2.22
C ALA A 233 13.61 7.66 -3.29
N SER A 234 13.49 8.10 -4.54
CA SER A 234 13.93 7.40 -5.76
C SER A 234 13.15 6.11 -6.03
N SER A 235 12.89 5.81 -7.31
CA SER A 235 12.47 4.50 -7.79
C SER A 235 13.30 3.43 -7.07
N THR A 236 12.71 2.76 -6.10
CA THR A 236 13.48 1.89 -5.23
C THR A 236 13.95 0.70 -6.05
N ARG A 237 15.14 0.20 -5.73
CA ARG A 237 15.64 -1.10 -6.20
C ARG A 237 14.57 -2.20 -6.04
N ALA A 238 13.65 -2.06 -5.07
CA ALA A 238 12.48 -2.92 -4.86
C ALA A 238 11.39 -2.76 -5.94
N GLU A 239 11.00 -1.54 -6.37
CA GLU A 239 10.07 -1.37 -7.50
C GLU A 239 10.68 -1.79 -8.85
N ARG A 240 11.98 -1.51 -9.07
CA ARG A 240 12.70 -2.02 -10.24
C ARG A 240 12.88 -3.53 -10.20
N SER A 241 13.12 -4.10 -9.01
CA SER A 241 13.15 -5.54 -8.79
C SER A 241 11.76 -6.16 -8.95
N ARG A 242 10.68 -5.53 -8.48
CA ARG A 242 9.29 -5.97 -8.67
C ARG A 242 8.86 -5.90 -10.12
N ARG A 243 9.11 -4.79 -10.83
CA ARG A 243 8.88 -4.69 -12.28
C ARG A 243 9.77 -5.66 -13.07
N GLY A 244 11.01 -5.85 -12.65
CA GLY A 244 11.92 -6.85 -13.23
C GLY A 244 11.43 -8.28 -13.00
N ASN A 245 10.88 -8.59 -11.82
CA ASN A 245 10.34 -9.89 -11.45
C ASN A 245 8.98 -10.14 -12.13
N LEU A 246 8.12 -9.12 -12.25
CA LEU A 246 6.89 -9.15 -13.06
C LEU A 246 7.21 -9.39 -14.53
N LYS A 247 8.19 -8.68 -15.09
CA LYS A 247 8.67 -8.92 -16.46
C LYS A 247 9.23 -10.34 -16.63
N GLY A 248 10.12 -10.78 -15.75
CA GLY A 248 10.68 -12.15 -15.83
C GLY A 248 9.62 -13.25 -15.67
N ARG A 249 8.60 -13.02 -14.84
CA ARG A 249 7.45 -13.94 -14.72
C ARG A 249 6.58 -13.93 -15.98
N ARG A 250 6.38 -12.76 -16.58
CA ARG A 250 5.65 -12.63 -17.85
C ARG A 250 6.36 -13.38 -18.98
N ASP A 251 7.68 -13.19 -19.12
CA ASP A 251 8.47 -13.87 -20.15
C ASP A 251 8.34 -15.41 -20.02
N ARG A 252 8.35 -15.95 -18.78
CA ARG A 252 8.10 -17.38 -18.52
C ARG A 252 6.68 -17.83 -18.87
N LEU A 253 5.66 -16.99 -18.60
CA LEU A 253 4.28 -17.30 -18.98
C LEU A 253 4.11 -17.28 -20.50
N GLU A 254 4.78 -16.38 -21.20
CA GLU A 254 4.78 -16.32 -22.68
C GLU A 254 5.49 -17.53 -23.28
N GLN A 255 6.60 -17.99 -22.68
CA GLN A 255 7.24 -19.24 -23.06
C GLN A 255 6.31 -20.45 -22.84
N LEU A 256 5.72 -20.58 -21.64
CA LEU A 256 4.80 -21.67 -21.34
C LEU A 256 3.57 -21.65 -22.26
N CYS A 257 3.04 -20.46 -22.57
CA CYS A 257 1.98 -20.28 -23.55
C CYS A 257 2.39 -20.87 -24.91
N THR A 258 3.59 -20.56 -25.39
CA THR A 258 4.12 -21.10 -26.65
C THR A 258 4.18 -22.63 -26.62
N GLU A 259 4.68 -23.21 -25.53
CA GLU A 259 4.77 -24.67 -25.37
C GLU A 259 3.39 -25.34 -25.33
N LEU A 260 2.41 -24.73 -24.66
CA LEU A 260 1.05 -25.27 -24.55
C LEU A 260 0.27 -25.17 -25.87
N VAL A 261 0.39 -24.05 -26.58
CA VAL A 261 -0.24 -23.84 -27.90
C VAL A 261 0.38 -24.80 -28.94
N ALA A 262 1.68 -25.08 -28.86
CA ALA A 262 2.31 -26.08 -29.72
C ALA A 262 1.74 -27.50 -29.52
N ARG A 263 1.35 -27.85 -28.29
CA ARG A 263 0.73 -29.15 -27.97
C ARG A 263 -0.78 -29.19 -28.28
N ASN A 264 -1.45 -28.05 -28.19
CA ASN A 264 -2.86 -27.91 -28.48
C ASN A 264 -3.11 -26.57 -29.21
N PRO A 265 -3.10 -26.57 -30.55
CA PRO A 265 -3.27 -25.34 -31.34
C PRO A 265 -4.61 -24.64 -31.14
N ALA A 266 -5.64 -25.34 -30.63
CA ALA A 266 -6.94 -24.75 -30.32
C ALA A 266 -6.98 -24.06 -28.94
N LEU A 267 -5.93 -24.18 -28.12
CA LEU A 267 -5.87 -23.57 -26.81
C LEU A 267 -5.69 -22.05 -26.93
N LEU A 268 -6.64 -21.30 -26.37
CA LEU A 268 -6.53 -19.86 -26.22
C LEU A 268 -5.94 -19.54 -24.84
N VAL A 269 -4.81 -18.85 -24.82
CA VAL A 269 -4.14 -18.42 -23.59
C VAL A 269 -4.17 -16.89 -23.53
N ASN A 270 -4.72 -16.34 -22.45
CA ASN A 270 -4.71 -14.90 -22.19
C ASN A 270 -3.85 -14.60 -20.96
N ILE A 271 -2.75 -13.88 -21.16
CA ILE A 271 -1.85 -13.48 -20.07
C ILE A 271 -2.19 -12.06 -19.67
N ARG A 272 -2.46 -11.88 -18.37
CA ARG A 272 -2.72 -10.56 -17.77
C ARG A 272 -1.76 -10.28 -16.65
N GLU A 273 -1.09 -9.14 -16.77
CA GLU A 273 -0.18 -8.65 -15.75
C GLU A 273 -1.00 -7.87 -14.70
N THR A 274 -0.94 -8.30 -13.45
CA THR A 274 -1.64 -7.65 -12.33
C THR A 274 -0.82 -7.82 -11.06
N ASP A 275 -0.59 -6.73 -10.34
CA ASP A 275 0.03 -6.76 -9.03
C ASP A 275 -1.04 -7.01 -7.95
N LEU A 276 -1.14 -8.26 -7.49
CA LEU A 276 -2.09 -8.67 -6.44
C LEU A 276 -1.72 -8.14 -5.05
N SER A 277 -0.54 -7.52 -4.88
CA SER A 277 -0.22 -6.77 -3.66
C SER A 277 -0.79 -5.35 -3.69
N ASN A 278 -1.30 -4.91 -4.84
CA ASN A 278 -2.03 -3.66 -4.98
C ASN A 278 -3.54 -3.91 -4.95
N LEU A 279 -4.21 -3.36 -3.93
CA LEU A 279 -5.64 -3.56 -3.71
C LEU A 279 -6.49 -2.98 -4.86
N GLU A 280 -6.11 -1.83 -5.42
CA GLU A 280 -6.85 -1.23 -6.54
C GLU A 280 -6.78 -2.13 -7.78
N GLN A 281 -5.58 -2.60 -8.14
CA GLN A 281 -5.41 -3.51 -9.27
C GLN A 281 -6.14 -4.84 -9.06
N THR A 282 -6.11 -5.36 -7.83
CA THR A 282 -6.88 -6.55 -7.44
C THR A 282 -8.37 -6.36 -7.65
N MET A 283 -8.93 -5.22 -7.21
CA MET A 283 -10.35 -4.91 -7.37
C MET A 283 -10.73 -4.66 -8.84
N GLN A 284 -9.85 -4.05 -9.62
CA GLN A 284 -10.02 -3.89 -11.07
C GLN A 284 -10.05 -5.25 -11.77
N LEU A 285 -9.13 -6.16 -11.44
CA LEU A 285 -9.13 -7.52 -11.96
C LEU A 285 -10.41 -8.25 -11.57
N ALA A 286 -10.79 -8.22 -10.29
CA ALA A 286 -12.02 -8.85 -9.81
C ALA A 286 -13.26 -8.36 -10.57
N ALA A 287 -13.41 -7.04 -10.76
CA ALA A 287 -14.50 -6.46 -11.54
C ALA A 287 -14.48 -6.93 -13.01
N LEU A 288 -13.31 -7.07 -13.61
CA LEU A 288 -13.15 -7.55 -14.98
C LEU A 288 -13.55 -9.03 -15.11
N LEU A 289 -13.14 -9.89 -14.17
CA LEU A 289 -13.47 -11.32 -14.19
C LEU A 289 -14.98 -11.58 -14.17
N THR A 290 -15.79 -10.69 -13.55
CA THR A 290 -17.26 -10.82 -13.55
C THR A 290 -17.88 -10.80 -14.95
N LYS A 291 -17.16 -10.26 -15.94
CA LYS A 291 -17.61 -10.12 -17.32
C LYS A 291 -17.17 -11.28 -18.22
N GLU A 292 -16.44 -12.25 -17.67
CA GLU A 292 -15.85 -13.34 -18.43
C GLU A 292 -16.48 -14.69 -18.10
N PRO A 293 -16.53 -15.63 -19.07
CA PRO A 293 -17.08 -16.96 -18.87
C PRO A 293 -16.06 -17.87 -18.15
N ILE A 294 -15.77 -17.59 -16.88
CA ILE A 294 -14.82 -18.37 -16.08
C ILE A 294 -15.55 -19.40 -15.24
N ASP A 295 -15.35 -20.69 -15.57
CA ASP A 295 -15.93 -21.82 -14.85
C ASP A 295 -14.99 -22.41 -13.79
N PHE A 296 -13.69 -22.15 -13.88
CA PHE A 296 -12.70 -22.70 -12.96
C PHE A 296 -11.70 -21.63 -12.52
N LEU A 297 -11.68 -21.35 -11.22
CA LEU A 297 -10.71 -20.45 -10.59
C LEU A 297 -9.65 -21.25 -9.82
N ILE A 298 -8.38 -20.99 -10.11
CA ILE A 298 -7.26 -21.50 -9.30
C ILE A 298 -6.56 -20.31 -8.64
N ASN A 299 -6.81 -20.13 -7.34
CA ASN A 299 -6.09 -19.15 -6.54
C ASN A 299 -4.75 -19.74 -6.07
N ASN A 300 -3.77 -19.73 -6.97
CA ASN A 300 -2.42 -20.25 -6.72
C ASN A 300 -1.43 -19.19 -6.20
N ALA A 301 -1.67 -17.92 -6.51
CA ALA A 301 -0.76 -16.85 -6.13
C ALA A 301 -0.56 -16.79 -4.61
N GLY A 302 0.69 -16.77 -4.17
CA GLY A 302 1.02 -16.61 -2.76
C GLY A 302 2.45 -16.17 -2.54
N VAL A 303 2.67 -15.45 -1.45
CA VAL A 303 3.98 -14.98 -1.00
C VAL A 303 4.18 -15.36 0.46
N GLY A 304 5.44 -15.52 0.86
CA GLY A 304 5.84 -15.94 2.20
C GLY A 304 7.08 -15.19 2.68
N ASP A 305 7.40 -15.39 3.95
CA ASP A 305 8.54 -14.81 4.63
C ASP A 305 8.98 -15.79 5.71
N HIS A 306 10.28 -16.03 5.80
CA HIS A 306 10.88 -16.93 6.76
C HIS A 306 11.89 -16.17 7.63
N GLY A 307 11.69 -16.22 8.94
CA GLY A 307 12.51 -15.55 9.95
C GLY A 307 11.67 -15.04 11.13
N SER A 308 12.33 -14.48 12.14
CA SER A 308 11.62 -13.89 13.29
C SER A 308 10.63 -12.80 12.85
N PHE A 309 9.42 -12.83 13.40
CA PHE A 309 8.42 -11.79 13.12
C PHE A 309 8.89 -10.42 13.59
N ALA A 310 9.68 -10.37 14.67
CA ALA A 310 10.20 -9.12 15.23
C ALA A 310 11.13 -8.36 14.26
N THR A 311 11.73 -9.07 13.30
CA THR A 311 12.64 -8.50 12.30
C THR A 311 12.02 -8.44 10.90
N ALA A 312 10.74 -8.84 10.75
CA ALA A 312 10.08 -8.88 9.45
C ALA A 312 9.85 -7.46 8.91
N ASP A 313 9.98 -7.29 7.58
CA ASP A 313 9.60 -6.04 6.94
C ASP A 313 8.07 -5.90 7.00
N PRO A 314 7.53 -4.87 7.69
CA PRO A 314 6.09 -4.68 7.79
C PRO A 314 5.40 -4.52 6.43
N ILE A 315 6.11 -4.03 5.40
CA ILE A 315 5.56 -3.93 4.05
C ILE A 315 5.34 -5.33 3.47
N HIS A 316 6.36 -6.19 3.54
CA HIS A 316 6.27 -7.56 3.03
C HIS A 316 5.23 -8.42 3.78
N VAL A 317 5.09 -8.21 5.10
CA VAL A 317 4.02 -8.83 5.90
C VAL A 317 2.64 -8.40 5.40
N ASN A 318 2.43 -7.10 5.13
CA ASN A 318 1.17 -6.63 4.58
C ASN A 318 0.90 -7.20 3.17
N GLU A 319 1.94 -7.33 2.35
CA GLU A 319 1.84 -7.94 1.01
C GLU A 319 1.41 -9.40 1.07
N GLN A 320 1.85 -10.17 2.07
CA GLN A 320 1.33 -11.52 2.31
C GLN A 320 -0.16 -11.53 2.55
N VAL A 321 -0.67 -10.62 3.38
CA VAL A 321 -2.11 -10.53 3.64
C VAL A 321 -2.84 -10.09 2.37
N LEU A 322 -2.31 -9.11 1.64
CA LEU A 322 -2.92 -8.62 0.41
C LEU A 322 -3.03 -9.72 -0.65
N VAL A 323 -1.94 -10.45 -0.89
CA VAL A 323 -1.91 -11.51 -1.93
C VAL A 323 -2.62 -12.78 -1.45
N ASN A 324 -2.26 -13.33 -0.29
CA ASN A 324 -2.72 -14.65 0.13
C ASN A 324 -4.18 -14.64 0.62
N VAL A 325 -4.67 -13.51 1.14
CA VAL A 325 -6.00 -13.39 1.76
C VAL A 325 -6.90 -12.51 0.89
N LEU A 326 -6.56 -11.23 0.74
CA LEU A 326 -7.50 -10.26 0.15
C LEU A 326 -7.73 -10.53 -1.34
N ALA A 327 -6.68 -10.73 -2.12
CA ALA A 327 -6.81 -11.03 -3.54
C ALA A 327 -7.58 -12.33 -3.78
N LEU A 328 -7.20 -13.42 -3.11
CA LEU A 328 -7.92 -14.70 -3.18
C LEU A 328 -9.41 -14.53 -2.87
N THR A 329 -9.74 -13.82 -1.79
CA THR A 329 -11.12 -13.60 -1.36
C THR A 329 -11.89 -12.76 -2.38
N ALA A 330 -11.29 -11.68 -2.89
CA ALA A 330 -11.90 -10.80 -3.87
C ALA A 330 -12.20 -11.53 -5.20
N LEU A 331 -11.23 -12.31 -5.70
CA LEU A 331 -11.38 -13.07 -6.95
C LEU A 331 -12.42 -14.18 -6.82
N ALA A 332 -12.41 -14.92 -5.70
CA ALA A 332 -13.45 -15.92 -5.41
C ALA A 332 -14.84 -15.27 -5.35
N ARG A 333 -14.99 -14.16 -4.61
CA ARG A 333 -16.26 -13.43 -4.47
C ARG A 333 -16.76 -12.83 -5.78
N ALA A 334 -15.87 -12.46 -6.69
CA ALA A 334 -16.24 -11.94 -8.00
C ALA A 334 -16.89 -13.01 -8.89
N LEU A 335 -16.35 -14.23 -8.88
CA LEU A 335 -16.80 -15.31 -9.77
C LEU A 335 -17.93 -16.16 -9.17
N LEU A 336 -17.93 -16.35 -7.85
CA LEU A 336 -18.85 -17.28 -7.19
C LEU A 336 -20.35 -17.02 -7.46
N PRO A 337 -20.87 -15.77 -7.45
CA PRO A 337 -22.28 -15.53 -7.76
C PRO A 337 -22.70 -16.04 -9.14
N ARG A 338 -21.83 -15.89 -10.13
CA ARG A 338 -22.08 -16.39 -11.49
C ARG A 338 -22.07 -17.91 -11.52
N MET A 339 -21.08 -18.54 -10.89
CA MET A 339 -21.00 -20.01 -10.79
C MET A 339 -22.25 -20.60 -10.14
N ILE A 340 -22.75 -19.96 -9.07
CA ILE A 340 -24.02 -20.33 -8.41
C ILE A 340 -25.20 -20.19 -9.37
N ALA A 341 -25.32 -19.05 -10.06
CA ALA A 341 -26.41 -18.82 -11.01
C ALA A 341 -26.43 -19.85 -12.16
N GLN A 342 -25.25 -20.30 -12.59
CA GLN A 342 -25.08 -21.30 -13.65
C GLN A 342 -25.15 -22.75 -13.16
N LYS A 343 -25.20 -22.94 -11.83
CA LYS A 343 -25.07 -24.24 -11.17
C LYS A 343 -23.86 -25.06 -11.62
N ARG A 344 -22.76 -24.37 -11.94
CA ARG A 344 -21.53 -24.96 -12.44
C ARG A 344 -20.35 -24.09 -12.06
N GLY A 345 -19.32 -24.71 -11.50
CA GLY A 345 -18.02 -24.07 -11.34
C GLY A 345 -17.10 -24.82 -10.39
N ALA A 346 -15.84 -24.44 -10.37
CA ALA A 346 -14.85 -24.97 -9.45
C ALA A 346 -13.94 -23.86 -8.91
N ILE A 347 -13.54 -23.98 -7.64
CA ILE A 347 -12.55 -23.11 -7.00
C ILE A 347 -11.49 -23.96 -6.32
N LEU A 348 -10.25 -23.86 -6.79
CA LEU A 348 -9.06 -24.41 -6.12
C LEU A 348 -8.34 -23.30 -5.38
N ASN A 349 -8.30 -23.38 -4.06
CA ASN A 349 -7.53 -22.45 -3.25
C ASN A 349 -6.24 -23.12 -2.76
N VAL A 350 -5.10 -22.59 -3.17
CA VAL A 350 -3.79 -23.13 -2.77
C VAL A 350 -3.41 -22.60 -1.40
N SER A 351 -3.68 -23.43 -0.39
CA SER A 351 -3.32 -23.23 1.00
C SER A 351 -1.89 -23.76 1.28
N SER A 352 -1.65 -24.32 2.47
CA SER A 352 -0.45 -25.04 2.87
C SER A 352 -0.75 -25.85 4.13
N SER A 353 -0.05 -26.97 4.32
CA SER A 353 -0.08 -27.68 5.60
C SER A 353 0.41 -26.83 6.78
N ALA A 354 1.23 -25.80 6.51
CA ALA A 354 1.61 -24.79 7.51
C ALA A 354 0.41 -24.05 8.11
N GLY A 355 -0.71 -23.96 7.37
CA GLY A 355 -1.95 -23.34 7.85
C GLY A 355 -2.64 -24.10 8.98
N PHE A 356 -2.22 -25.34 9.28
CA PHE A 356 -2.79 -26.13 10.38
C PHE A 356 -2.16 -25.81 11.74
N LEU A 357 -1.04 -25.09 11.78
CA LEU A 357 -0.21 -24.95 12.97
C LEU A 357 0.25 -23.49 13.19
N PRO A 358 0.34 -23.03 14.45
CA PRO A 358 0.89 -21.71 14.76
C PRO A 358 2.43 -21.75 14.72
N LEU A 359 3.01 -21.81 13.53
CA LEU A 359 4.44 -22.03 13.33
C LEU A 359 5.27 -20.74 13.55
N PRO A 360 6.21 -20.72 14.52
CA PRO A 360 7.18 -19.64 14.63
C PRO A 360 8.05 -19.53 13.37
N GLY A 361 8.67 -18.37 13.14
CA GLY A 361 9.50 -18.15 11.95
C GLY A 361 8.73 -17.95 10.64
N ILE A 362 7.45 -18.36 10.56
CA ILE A 362 6.58 -18.15 9.39
C ILE A 362 5.17 -17.71 9.83
N ALA A 363 5.08 -16.98 10.95
CA ALA A 363 3.82 -16.69 11.64
C ALA A 363 2.75 -16.04 10.73
N ALA A 364 3.12 -15.00 9.98
CA ALA A 364 2.22 -14.32 9.06
C ALA A 364 1.78 -15.25 7.92
N TYR A 365 2.72 -15.96 7.29
CA TYR A 365 2.41 -16.93 6.24
C TYR A 365 1.46 -18.04 6.73
N ALA A 366 1.78 -18.70 7.85
CA ALA A 366 0.95 -19.75 8.43
C ALA A 366 -0.46 -19.23 8.76
N ALA A 367 -0.58 -18.03 9.33
CA ALA A 367 -1.88 -17.39 9.59
C ALA A 367 -2.68 -17.13 8.31
N THR A 368 -2.04 -16.62 7.24
CA THR A 368 -2.74 -16.43 5.96
C THR A 368 -3.20 -17.75 5.35
N LYS A 369 -2.42 -18.84 5.47
CA LYS A 369 -2.83 -20.17 4.97
C LYS A 369 -3.90 -20.82 5.85
N ALA A 370 -3.92 -20.54 7.15
CA ALA A 370 -5.03 -20.91 8.03
C ALA A 370 -6.34 -20.24 7.56
N TYR A 371 -6.30 -18.94 7.24
CA TYR A 371 -7.42 -18.23 6.62
C TYR A 371 -7.86 -18.91 5.32
N VAL A 372 -6.95 -19.16 4.38
CA VAL A 372 -7.31 -19.77 3.08
C VAL A 372 -7.99 -21.13 3.27
N THR A 373 -7.49 -21.95 4.19
CA THR A 373 -8.09 -23.26 4.50
C THR A 373 -9.51 -23.11 5.04
N SER A 374 -9.67 -22.31 6.11
CA SER A 374 -10.96 -22.10 6.76
C SER A 374 -11.98 -21.45 5.83
N PHE A 375 -11.54 -20.43 5.05
CA PHE A 375 -12.34 -19.77 4.04
C PHE A 375 -12.86 -20.75 2.98
N SER A 376 -11.99 -21.64 2.48
CA SER A 376 -12.37 -22.62 1.46
C SER A 376 -13.39 -23.63 1.97
N GLU A 377 -13.22 -24.13 3.20
CA GLU A 377 -14.19 -25.04 3.81
C GLU A 377 -15.54 -24.35 4.09
N ALA A 378 -15.51 -23.08 4.52
CA ALA A 378 -16.72 -22.30 4.77
C ALA A 378 -17.52 -22.06 3.49
N ILE A 379 -16.89 -21.53 2.43
CA ILE A 379 -17.61 -21.27 1.17
C ILE A 379 -18.09 -22.57 0.52
N ARG A 380 -17.35 -23.68 0.68
CA ARG A 380 -17.80 -25.00 0.24
C ARG A 380 -19.12 -25.40 0.91
N ALA A 381 -19.22 -25.19 2.22
CA ALA A 381 -20.42 -25.48 2.98
C ALA A 381 -21.58 -24.59 2.54
N GLU A 382 -21.32 -23.30 2.28
CA GLU A 382 -22.31 -22.35 1.76
C GLU A 382 -22.82 -22.73 0.36
N THR A 383 -21.96 -23.27 -0.50
CA THR A 383 -22.29 -23.62 -1.89
C THR A 383 -22.77 -25.06 -2.06
N ARG A 384 -23.06 -25.77 -0.96
CA ARG A 384 -23.53 -27.15 -1.00
C ARG A 384 -24.84 -27.24 -1.77
N GLY A 385 -24.88 -28.11 -2.78
CA GLY A 385 -26.05 -28.29 -3.64
C GLY A 385 -26.19 -27.24 -4.76
N CYS A 386 -25.28 -26.28 -4.85
CA CYS A 386 -25.28 -25.27 -5.92
C CYS A 386 -24.55 -25.75 -7.19
N GLY A 387 -23.95 -26.94 -7.22
CA GLY A 387 -23.17 -27.43 -8.37
C GLY A 387 -21.76 -26.81 -8.49
N ILE A 388 -21.21 -26.31 -7.38
CA ILE A 388 -19.86 -25.74 -7.30
C ILE A 388 -19.00 -26.63 -6.40
N THR A 389 -17.82 -27.00 -6.88
CA THR A 389 -16.81 -27.67 -6.07
C THR A 389 -15.79 -26.66 -5.56
N VAL A 390 -15.49 -26.73 -4.27
CA VAL A 390 -14.43 -25.91 -3.65
C VAL A 390 -13.49 -26.80 -2.88
N THR A 391 -12.20 -26.65 -3.14
CA THR A 391 -11.14 -27.47 -2.56
C THR A 391 -9.98 -26.61 -2.03
N ALA A 392 -9.55 -26.88 -0.80
CA ALA A 392 -8.30 -26.38 -0.24
C ALA A 392 -7.15 -27.37 -0.54
N LEU A 393 -6.20 -26.94 -1.37
CA LEU A 393 -4.96 -27.68 -1.62
C LEU A 393 -3.93 -27.30 -0.57
N CYS A 394 -3.55 -28.23 0.31
CA CYS A 394 -2.68 -27.99 1.46
C CYS A 394 -1.34 -28.75 1.34
N PRO A 395 -0.43 -28.33 0.43
CA PRO A 395 0.85 -28.99 0.23
C PRO A 395 1.79 -28.76 1.41
N GLY A 396 2.65 -29.75 1.63
CA GLY A 396 3.88 -29.59 2.42
C GLY A 396 4.99 -28.92 1.59
N PRO A 397 6.27 -29.19 1.91
CA PRO A 397 7.39 -28.71 1.09
C PRO A 397 7.31 -29.24 -0.36
N VAL A 398 7.47 -28.33 -1.32
CA VAL A 398 7.46 -28.59 -2.78
C VAL A 398 8.65 -27.88 -3.41
N ASP A 399 9.26 -28.51 -4.43
CA ASP A 399 10.42 -27.98 -5.17
C ASP A 399 9.96 -26.81 -6.04
N THR A 400 10.03 -25.62 -5.46
CA THR A 400 9.66 -24.38 -6.11
C THR A 400 10.61 -23.28 -5.69
N GLU A 401 10.68 -22.23 -6.49
CA GLU A 401 11.38 -20.99 -6.14
C GLU A 401 10.81 -20.30 -4.89
N PHE A 402 9.68 -20.76 -4.35
CA PHE A 402 9.03 -20.19 -3.17
C PHE A 402 9.99 -20.12 -1.98
N ALA A 403 10.73 -21.21 -1.70
CA ALA A 403 11.64 -21.26 -0.57
C ALA A 403 12.83 -20.29 -0.74
N GLU A 404 13.32 -20.13 -1.98
CA GLU A 404 14.41 -19.20 -2.31
C GLU A 404 13.96 -17.74 -2.21
N VAL A 405 12.71 -17.46 -2.58
CA VAL A 405 12.12 -16.12 -2.52
C VAL A 405 11.68 -15.74 -1.10
N ALA A 406 11.27 -16.71 -0.28
CA ALA A 406 10.74 -16.47 1.07
C ALA A 406 11.81 -16.42 2.17
N ASP A 407 13.02 -16.96 1.95
CA ASP A 407 14.06 -17.03 2.99
C ASP A 407 14.88 -15.74 3.11
N ARG A 408 14.75 -15.03 4.25
CA ARG A 408 15.49 -13.78 4.51
C ARG A 408 16.97 -13.98 4.77
N GLU A 409 17.33 -15.12 5.35
CA GLU A 409 18.67 -15.31 5.91
C GLU A 409 19.63 -16.07 4.99
N SER A 410 19.18 -16.43 3.77
CA SER A 410 19.97 -17.25 2.85
C SER A 410 20.61 -18.43 3.58
N ARG A 411 19.85 -19.09 4.47
CA ARG A 411 20.36 -20.29 5.16
C ARG A 411 20.52 -21.32 4.06
N GLY A 412 21.78 -21.51 3.64
CA GLY A 412 22.15 -22.11 2.36
C GLY A 412 21.37 -23.37 1.99
N LYS A 413 21.32 -23.66 0.68
CA LYS A 413 20.68 -24.82 0.06
C LYS A 413 20.99 -26.11 0.82
N LYS A 414 20.18 -26.45 1.84
CA LYS A 414 20.08 -27.85 2.26
C LYS A 414 19.19 -28.52 1.22
N PRO A 415 19.67 -29.53 0.49
CA PRO A 415 18.80 -30.31 -0.37
C PRO A 415 17.71 -30.88 0.54
N ARG A 416 16.47 -30.43 0.37
CA ARG A 416 15.33 -30.91 1.17
C ARG A 416 14.81 -32.20 0.56
N SER A 417 15.71 -33.16 0.34
CA SER A 417 15.35 -34.54 0.04
C SER A 417 14.91 -35.22 1.33
N GLY A 418 13.60 -35.45 1.44
CA GLY A 418 13.01 -36.14 2.58
C GLY A 418 11.66 -36.73 2.21
N LEU A 419 11.19 -37.69 3.01
CA LEU A 419 9.93 -38.42 2.81
C LEU A 419 8.70 -37.49 2.70
N MET A 420 8.84 -36.25 3.18
CA MET A 420 7.81 -35.22 3.25
C MET A 420 7.74 -34.32 2.01
N HIS A 421 8.66 -34.49 1.07
CA HIS A 421 8.77 -33.68 -0.14
C HIS A 421 7.93 -34.28 -1.28
N VAL A 422 7.24 -33.43 -2.06
CA VAL A 422 6.39 -33.86 -3.18
C VAL A 422 6.71 -33.05 -4.43
N ALA A 423 6.80 -33.71 -5.59
CA ALA A 423 7.00 -33.07 -6.88
C ALA A 423 5.81 -32.15 -7.26
N VAL A 424 6.10 -31.05 -7.97
CA VAL A 424 5.11 -30.02 -8.37
C VAL A 424 3.98 -30.64 -9.18
N GLU A 425 4.29 -31.54 -10.10
CA GLU A 425 3.33 -32.21 -10.99
C GLU A 425 2.36 -33.07 -10.17
N LYS A 426 2.86 -33.78 -9.16
CA LYS A 426 2.04 -34.60 -8.26
C LYS A 426 1.13 -33.74 -7.39
N VAL A 427 1.60 -32.57 -6.97
CA VAL A 427 0.79 -31.60 -6.20
C VAL A 427 -0.34 -31.04 -7.07
N ALA A 428 -0.03 -30.63 -8.30
CA ALA A 428 -1.01 -30.13 -9.26
C ALA A 428 -2.06 -31.20 -9.59
N GLN A 429 -1.62 -32.41 -9.92
CA GLN A 429 -2.51 -33.54 -10.21
C GLN A 429 -3.42 -33.88 -9.01
N ALA A 430 -2.86 -33.92 -7.80
CA ALA A 430 -3.66 -34.16 -6.60
C ALA A 430 -4.72 -33.08 -6.35
N GLY A 431 -4.39 -31.81 -6.64
CA GLY A 431 -5.33 -30.68 -6.55
C GLY A 431 -6.48 -30.81 -7.54
N LEU A 432 -6.18 -31.08 -8.81
CA LEU A 432 -7.18 -31.25 -9.86
C LEU A 432 -8.09 -32.47 -9.59
N SER A 433 -7.51 -33.62 -9.28
CA SER A 433 -8.29 -34.81 -8.94
C SER A 433 -9.14 -34.63 -7.68
N ALA A 434 -8.69 -33.83 -6.71
CA ALA A 434 -9.48 -33.53 -5.51
C ALA A 434 -10.71 -32.67 -5.84
N ILE A 435 -10.61 -31.76 -6.81
CA ILE A 435 -11.75 -30.98 -7.30
C ILE A 435 -12.76 -31.85 -8.02
N GLU A 436 -12.30 -32.74 -8.91
CA GLU A 436 -13.16 -33.68 -9.64
C GLU A 436 -13.91 -34.62 -8.68
N GLN A 437 -13.27 -35.00 -7.57
CA GLN A 437 -13.83 -35.84 -6.52
C GLN A 437 -14.62 -35.05 -5.46
N ASP A 438 -14.81 -33.75 -5.67
CA ASP A 438 -15.48 -32.84 -4.74
C ASP A 438 -14.96 -32.95 -3.29
N LYS A 439 -13.65 -33.00 -3.11
CA LYS A 439 -13.02 -33.05 -1.79
C LYS A 439 -12.88 -31.65 -1.21
N ALA A 440 -13.25 -31.48 0.06
CA ALA A 440 -13.08 -30.21 0.76
C ALA A 440 -11.60 -29.81 0.89
N LEU A 441 -10.74 -30.78 1.14
CA LEU A 441 -9.34 -30.56 1.46
C LEU A 441 -8.47 -31.72 0.96
N ILE A 442 -7.30 -31.39 0.41
CA ILE A 442 -6.32 -32.39 -0.02
C ILE A 442 -4.91 -32.01 0.48
N ILE A 443 -4.20 -33.01 1.01
CA ILE A 443 -2.79 -32.93 1.39
C ILE A 443 -2.02 -33.90 0.47
N PRO A 444 -1.28 -33.40 -0.53
CA PRO A 444 -0.47 -34.23 -1.40
C PRO A 444 0.65 -34.95 -0.65
N GLY A 445 0.92 -36.20 -1.04
CA GLY A 445 1.96 -37.05 -0.45
C GLY A 445 1.47 -37.86 0.75
N PHE A 446 1.72 -39.17 0.72
CA PHE A 446 1.23 -40.10 1.73
C PHE A 446 1.79 -39.81 3.13
N ALA A 447 3.11 -39.61 3.24
CA ALA A 447 3.77 -39.28 4.50
C ALA A 447 3.23 -37.97 5.09
N MET A 448 3.15 -36.90 4.28
CA MET A 448 2.62 -35.61 4.70
C MET A 448 1.18 -35.70 5.19
N LYS A 449 0.34 -36.47 4.47
CA LYS A 449 -1.05 -36.70 4.84
C LYS A 449 -1.18 -37.37 6.21
N ILE A 450 -0.39 -38.42 6.47
CA ILE A 450 -0.38 -39.12 7.77
C ILE A 450 0.10 -38.17 8.87
N THR A 451 1.23 -37.50 8.67
CA THR A 451 1.79 -36.59 9.68
C THR A 451 0.78 -35.51 10.03
N MET A 452 0.18 -34.85 9.04
CA MET A 452 -0.80 -33.80 9.30
C MET A 452 -2.11 -34.32 9.89
N ALA A 453 -2.53 -35.56 9.59
CA ALA A 453 -3.67 -36.17 10.27
C ALA A 453 -3.38 -36.35 11.78
N ILE A 454 -2.19 -36.86 12.12
CA ILE A 454 -1.76 -37.00 13.51
C ILE A 454 -1.66 -35.63 14.17
N THR A 455 -0.97 -34.66 13.55
CA THR A 455 -0.76 -33.34 14.16
C THR A 455 -2.08 -32.59 14.36
N ARG A 456 -3.03 -32.67 13.41
CA ARG A 456 -4.35 -32.06 13.56
C ARG A 456 -5.22 -32.72 14.63
N GLY A 457 -4.96 -34.00 14.96
CA GLY A 457 -5.66 -34.71 16.03
C GLY A 457 -5.13 -34.38 17.43
N LEU A 458 -3.95 -33.79 17.55
CA LEU A 458 -3.37 -33.43 18.84
C LEU A 458 -4.03 -32.16 19.42
N PRO A 459 -4.26 -32.10 20.75
CA PRO A 459 -4.68 -30.87 21.41
C PRO A 459 -3.69 -29.73 21.16
N LEU A 460 -4.21 -28.52 20.93
CA LEU A 460 -3.36 -27.33 20.72
C LEU A 460 -2.41 -27.07 21.90
N SER A 461 -2.76 -27.48 23.12
CA SER A 461 -1.86 -27.40 24.28
C SER A 461 -0.59 -28.24 24.09
N ALA A 462 -0.72 -29.48 23.60
CA ALA A 462 0.41 -30.36 23.32
C ALA A 462 1.30 -29.80 22.20
N ILE A 463 0.68 -29.27 21.14
CA ILE A 463 1.41 -28.62 20.04
C ILE A 463 2.19 -27.41 20.56
N ARG A 464 1.58 -26.55 21.38
CA ARG A 464 2.25 -25.38 21.97
C ARG A 464 3.45 -25.78 22.82
N VAL A 465 3.37 -26.89 23.57
CA VAL A 465 4.51 -27.41 24.35
C VAL A 465 5.63 -27.87 23.42
N ALA A 466 5.31 -28.65 22.37
CA ALA A 466 6.30 -29.11 21.39
C ALA A 466 6.99 -27.93 20.69
N LEU A 467 6.25 -26.88 20.34
CA LEU A 467 6.78 -25.68 19.68
C LEU A 467 7.80 -24.91 20.55
N ARG A 468 7.76 -25.03 21.89
CA ARG A 468 8.76 -24.39 22.78
C ARG A 468 10.17 -24.95 22.59
N PHE A 469 10.29 -26.18 22.11
CA PHE A 469 11.57 -26.85 21.91
C PHE A 469 12.11 -26.68 20.48
N ILE A 470 11.37 -25.99 19.61
CA ILE A 470 11.84 -25.62 18.28
C ILE A 470 12.62 -24.32 18.41
N SER A 471 13.95 -24.43 18.59
CA SER A 471 14.85 -23.28 18.62
C SER A 471 15.00 -22.66 17.23
N TYR A 472 14.49 -21.44 17.08
CA TYR A 472 14.88 -20.54 15.98
C TYR A 472 16.08 -19.71 16.48
N ASN A 473 17.28 -20.30 16.47
CA ASN A 473 18.51 -19.50 16.39
C ASN A 473 18.50 -18.75 15.08
#